data_AF-A0A6P0K0I4-F1
#
_entry.id   AF-A0A6P0K0I4-F1
#
_cell.length_a   1.000
_cell.length_b   1.000
_cell.length_c   1.000
_cell.angle_alpha   90.00
_cell.angle_beta   90.00
_cell.angle_gamma   90.00
#
_symmetry.space_group_name_H-M   'P 1'
#
loop_
_entity.id
_entity.type
_entity.pdbx_description
1 polymer ?
#
loop_
_entity_poly.entity_id
_entity_poly.type
_entity_poly.pdbx_seq_one_letter_code
_entity_poly.pdbx_strand_id
1 'polypeptide(L)'
;MTTLFTRLQPSENFHISVGEIAQFLNIPEQEIVRVEFWKYIVFVHRRDVGGQFISYRKLRQWLIAIAHQIQKCSSLLELLNCLTQISEDFQKHEKQYNSQHHQFLSHIWFQRWETIISQTNQTHQTR
;
A
#
# COMPACT_ATOMS: atom_id res chain seq x y z
N MET A 1 6.53 0.64 13.40
CA MET A 1 7.12 1.41 12.29
C MET A 1 8.04 0.51 11.48
N THR A 2 8.06 0.66 10.16
CA THR A 2 8.86 -0.10 9.19
C THR A 2 9.43 0.85 8.15
N THR A 3 10.50 0.43 7.46
CA THR A 3 11.11 1.20 6.37
C THR A 3 10.09 1.51 5.28
N LEU A 4 9.24 0.53 4.94
CA LEU A 4 8.18 0.70 3.94
C LEU A 4 7.19 1.81 4.33
N PHE A 5 6.71 1.83 5.57
CA PHE A 5 5.77 2.84 6.02
C PHE A 5 6.38 4.25 6.02
N THR A 6 7.61 4.37 6.50
CA THR A 6 8.35 5.64 6.46
C THR A 6 8.54 6.13 5.03
N ARG A 7 8.81 5.24 4.08
CA ARG A 7 8.96 5.58 2.66
C ARG A 7 7.64 6.01 2.01
N LEU A 8 6.54 5.35 2.34
CA LEU A 8 5.24 5.62 1.73
C LEU A 8 4.58 6.89 2.28
N GLN A 9 4.92 7.32 3.50
CA GLN A 9 4.33 8.45 4.22
C GLN A 9 2.80 8.56 4.05
N PRO A 10 2.02 7.57 4.52
CA PRO A 10 0.60 7.48 4.17
C PRO A 10 -0.24 8.72 4.52
N SER A 11 0.02 9.36 5.66
CA SER A 11 -0.72 10.55 6.10
C SER A 11 -0.50 11.78 5.21
N GLU A 12 0.58 11.80 4.44
CA GLU A 12 0.95 12.91 3.57
C GLU A 12 0.60 12.61 2.10
N ASN A 13 0.73 11.35 1.69
CA ASN A 13 0.64 10.96 0.28
C ASN A 13 -0.67 10.29 -0.12
N PHE A 14 -1.46 9.77 0.82
CA PHE A 14 -2.66 9.01 0.46
C PHE A 14 -3.84 9.96 0.29
N HIS A 15 -4.40 9.95 -0.92
CA HIS A 15 -5.66 10.61 -1.21
C HIS A 15 -6.77 9.59 -0.96
N ILE A 16 -7.47 9.77 0.17
CA ILE A 16 -8.56 8.89 0.60
C ILE A 16 -9.81 9.74 0.72
N SER A 17 -10.82 9.42 -0.08
CA SER A 17 -12.12 10.08 -0.04
C SER A 17 -12.99 9.56 1.11
N VAL A 18 -13.99 10.37 1.50
CA VAL A 18 -15.02 9.95 2.47
C VAL A 18 -15.77 8.72 1.97
N GLY A 19 -16.08 8.65 0.67
CA GLY A 19 -16.73 7.49 0.06
C GLY A 19 -15.92 6.20 0.16
N GLU A 20 -14.60 6.28 -0.04
CA GLU A 20 -13.72 5.11 0.15
C GLU A 20 -13.67 4.65 1.62
N ILE A 21 -13.72 5.58 2.57
CA ILE A 21 -13.82 5.26 4.00
C ILE A 21 -15.16 4.61 4.32
N ALA A 22 -16.26 5.17 3.81
CA ALA A 22 -17.61 4.64 3.99
C ALA A 22 -17.73 3.22 3.41
N GLN A 23 -17.21 3.00 2.21
CA GLN A 23 -17.13 1.68 1.59
C GLN A 23 -16.31 0.71 2.42
N PHE A 24 -15.13 1.13 2.91
CA PHE A 24 -14.28 0.30 3.76
C PHE A 24 -14.96 -0.10 5.07
N LEU A 25 -15.70 0.84 5.69
CA LEU A 25 -16.43 0.62 6.93
C LEU A 25 -17.77 -0.08 6.73
N ASN A 26 -18.22 -0.25 5.49
CA ASN A 26 -19.54 -0.75 5.11
C ASN A 26 -20.67 0.05 5.79
N ILE A 27 -20.59 1.38 5.69
CA ILE A 27 -21.59 2.32 6.22
C ILE A 27 -21.99 3.34 5.15
N PRO A 28 -23.16 3.98 5.29
CA PRO A 28 -23.50 5.13 4.47
C PRO A 28 -22.58 6.33 4.75
N GLU A 29 -22.24 7.12 3.72
CA GLU A 29 -21.37 8.30 3.87
C GLU A 29 -21.90 9.33 4.87
N GLN A 30 -23.22 9.49 4.96
CA GLN A 30 -23.85 10.43 5.90
C GLN A 30 -23.59 10.10 7.39
N GLU A 31 -23.15 8.87 7.70
CA GLU A 31 -22.76 8.50 9.05
C GLU A 31 -21.39 9.08 9.44
N ILE A 32 -20.57 9.50 8.48
CA ILE A 32 -19.27 10.11 8.71
C ILE A 32 -19.44 11.60 8.98
N VAL A 33 -19.12 12.01 10.21
CA VAL A 33 -19.16 13.41 10.65
C VAL A 33 -17.87 14.13 10.28
N ARG A 34 -16.73 13.48 10.50
CA ARG A 34 -15.39 14.04 10.29
C ARG A 34 -14.38 12.95 10.03
N VAL A 35 -13.39 13.26 9.21
CA VAL A 35 -12.21 12.43 8.97
C VAL A 35 -10.96 13.24 9.27
N GLU A 36 -10.00 12.62 9.95
CA GLU A 36 -8.68 13.19 10.20
C GLU A 36 -7.58 12.19 9.82
N PHE A 37 -6.57 12.68 9.13
CA PHE A 37 -5.42 11.88 8.72
C PHE A 37 -4.28 12.12 9.69
N TRP A 38 -4.07 11.19 10.61
CA TRP A 38 -2.96 11.25 11.57
C TRP A 38 -1.80 10.42 11.05
N LYS A 39 -0.62 10.59 11.66
CA LYS A 39 0.64 9.99 11.20
C LYS A 39 0.58 8.47 10.94
N TYR A 40 -0.20 7.72 11.72
CA TYR A 40 -0.23 6.25 11.65
C TYR A 40 -1.59 5.64 11.30
N ILE A 41 -2.64 6.44 11.40
CA ILE A 41 -4.04 6.00 11.30
C ILE A 41 -4.90 7.12 10.72
N VAL A 42 -6.04 6.72 10.16
CA VAL A 42 -7.16 7.61 9.86
C VAL A 42 -8.13 7.55 11.04
N PHE A 43 -8.46 8.69 11.61
CA PHE A 43 -9.54 8.81 12.58
C PHE A 43 -10.83 9.19 11.84
N VAL A 44 -11.91 8.48 12.13
CA VAL A 44 -13.24 8.69 11.56
C VAL A 44 -14.21 8.89 12.71
N HIS A 45 -14.79 10.08 12.80
CA HIS A 45 -15.89 10.34 13.71
C HIS A 45 -17.20 9.96 13.02
N ARG A 46 -17.92 9.01 13.60
CA ARG A 46 -19.20 8.49 13.13
C ARG A 46 -20.34 8.89 14.06
N ARG A 47 -21.54 9.08 13.50
CA ARG A 47 -22.75 9.41 14.27
C ARG A 47 -23.25 8.25 15.12
N ASP A 48 -23.14 7.04 14.61
CA ASP A 48 -23.73 5.84 15.20
C ASP A 48 -22.92 5.24 16.37
N VAL A 49 -21.59 5.29 16.30
CA VAL A 49 -20.71 4.67 17.30
C VAL A 49 -19.60 5.59 17.83
N GLY A 50 -19.57 6.86 17.40
CA GLY A 50 -18.54 7.81 17.80
C GLY A 50 -17.22 7.62 17.04
N GLY A 51 -16.09 7.68 17.75
CA GLY A 51 -14.76 7.66 17.15
C GLY A 51 -14.28 6.27 16.74
N GLN A 52 -13.77 6.14 15.51
CA GLN A 52 -13.16 4.92 14.99
C GLN A 52 -11.78 5.18 14.38
N PHE A 53 -10.87 4.21 14.53
CA PHE A 53 -9.51 4.28 13.99
C PHE A 53 -9.31 3.23 12.90
N ILE A 54 -8.74 3.65 11.77
CA ILE A 54 -8.39 2.78 10.64
C ILE A 54 -6.89 2.85 10.41
N SER A 55 -6.21 1.70 10.37
CA SER A 55 -4.81 1.66 9.92
C SER A 55 -4.75 1.88 8.41
N TYR A 56 -3.83 2.73 7.95
CA TYR A 56 -3.57 2.88 6.51
C TYR A 56 -3.32 1.54 5.80
N ARG A 57 -2.71 0.56 6.48
CA ARG A 57 -2.43 -0.78 5.93
C ARG A 57 -3.66 -1.55 5.49
N LYS A 58 -4.83 -1.23 6.05
CA LYS A 58 -6.11 -1.83 5.69
C LYS A 58 -6.79 -1.16 4.50
N LEU A 59 -6.33 0.04 4.12
CA LEU A 59 -6.90 0.80 3.03
C LEU A 59 -6.27 0.39 1.70
N ARG A 60 -7.07 0.43 0.64
CA ARG A 60 -6.63 0.08 -0.72
C ARG A 60 -5.44 0.92 -1.19
N GLN A 61 -5.37 2.18 -0.77
CA GLN A 61 -4.30 3.13 -1.09
C GLN A 61 -2.93 2.61 -0.65
N TRP A 62 -2.87 1.83 0.44
CA TRP A 62 -1.63 1.20 0.87
C TRP A 62 -1.10 0.20 -0.16
N LEU A 63 -1.95 -0.68 -0.68
CA LEU A 63 -1.56 -1.63 -1.71
C LEU A 63 -1.19 -0.94 -3.03
N ILE A 64 -1.94 0.09 -3.40
CA ILE A 64 -1.65 0.90 -4.60
C ILE A 64 -0.28 1.58 -4.46
N ALA A 65 0.02 2.16 -3.31
CA ALA A 65 1.29 2.82 -3.06
C ALA A 65 2.47 1.84 -3.10
N ILE A 66 2.30 0.63 -2.56
CA ILE A 66 3.31 -0.44 -2.68
C ILE A 66 3.48 -0.85 -4.15
N ALA A 67 2.40 -1.07 -4.89
CA ALA A 67 2.45 -1.43 -6.31
C ALA A 67 3.21 -0.38 -7.13
N HIS A 68 2.96 0.92 -6.87
CA HIS A 68 3.71 2.00 -7.49
C HIS A 68 5.20 1.98 -7.12
N GLN A 69 5.57 1.65 -5.88
CA GLN A 69 6.99 1.50 -5.50
C GLN A 69 7.67 0.37 -6.28
N ILE A 70 6.99 -0.78 -6.40
CA ILE A 70 7.48 -1.91 -7.20
C ILE A 70 7.71 -1.47 -8.65
N GLN A 71 6.71 -0.82 -9.26
CA GLN A 71 6.78 -0.39 -10.67
C GLN A 71 7.87 0.65 -10.93
N LYS A 72 8.27 1.44 -9.92
CA LYS A 72 9.36 2.41 -10.02
C LYS A 72 10.76 1.79 -9.96
N CYS A 73 10.90 0.55 -9.49
CA CYS A 73 12.21 -0.12 -9.46
C CYS A 73 12.76 -0.27 -10.88
N SER A 74 13.97 0.22 -11.12
CA SER A 74 14.66 0.25 -12.41
C SER A 74 15.73 -0.85 -12.56
N SER A 75 16.09 -1.51 -11.44
CA SER A 75 17.05 -2.61 -11.41
C SER A 75 16.57 -3.77 -10.54
N LEU A 76 17.17 -4.95 -10.74
CA LEU A 76 16.87 -6.13 -9.92
C LEU A 76 17.21 -5.89 -8.44
N LEU A 77 18.29 -5.17 -8.16
CA LEU A 77 18.69 -4.85 -6.78
C LEU A 77 17.64 -3.99 -6.08
N GLU A 78 17.12 -2.96 -6.76
CA GLU A 78 16.03 -2.13 -6.24
C GLU A 78 14.76 -2.94 -5.99
N LEU A 79 14.41 -3.83 -6.93
CA LEU A 79 13.23 -4.68 -6.85
C LEU A 79 13.32 -5.69 -5.69
N LEU A 80 14.50 -6.28 -5.47
CA LEU A 80 14.76 -7.17 -4.33
C LEU A 80 14.73 -6.42 -3.00
N ASN A 81 15.34 -5.24 -2.91
CA ASN A 81 15.25 -4.40 -1.72
C ASN A 81 13.80 -3.99 -1.41
N CYS A 82 13.00 -3.69 -2.44
CA CYS A 82 11.58 -3.44 -2.30
C CYS A 82 10.84 -4.66 -1.71
N LEU A 83 11.13 -5.86 -2.21
CA LEU A 83 10.55 -7.10 -1.69
C LEU A 83 10.89 -7.35 -0.22
N THR A 84 12.14 -7.11 0.19
CA THR A 84 12.56 -7.24 1.59
C THR A 84 11.74 -6.31 2.49
N GLN A 85 11.58 -5.04 2.12
CA GLN A 85 10.82 -4.07 2.91
C GLN A 85 9.33 -4.39 3.00
N ILE A 86 8.74 -4.92 1.92
CA ILE A 86 7.36 -5.43 1.92
C ILE A 86 7.23 -6.62 2.86
N SER A 87 8.18 -7.57 2.78
CA SER A 87 8.17 -8.79 3.58
C SER A 87 8.31 -8.48 5.08
N GLU A 88 9.20 -7.56 5.45
CA GLU A 88 9.36 -7.08 6.82
C GLU A 88 8.07 -6.43 7.36
N ASP A 89 7.38 -5.63 6.53
CA ASP A 89 6.11 -5.01 6.95
C ASP A 89 5.01 -6.04 7.14
N PHE A 90 4.93 -7.02 6.24
CA PHE A 90 3.95 -8.11 6.32
C PHE A 90 4.16 -8.97 7.55
N GLN A 91 5.40 -9.36 7.84
CA GLN A 91 5.73 -10.13 9.04
C GLN A 91 5.37 -9.36 10.31
N LYS A 92 5.70 -8.07 10.37
CA LYS A 92 5.44 -7.25 11.57
C LYS A 92 3.97 -6.94 11.78
N HIS A 93 3.19 -6.86 10.71
CA HIS A 93 1.80 -6.39 10.73
C HIS A 93 0.83 -7.40 10.11
N GLU A 94 1.11 -8.70 10.25
CA GLU A 94 0.39 -9.81 9.62
C GLU A 94 -1.13 -9.68 9.70
N LYS A 95 -1.67 -9.31 10.87
CA LYS A 95 -3.12 -9.13 11.11
C LYS A 95 -3.79 -8.03 10.25
N GLN A 96 -3.01 -7.19 9.58
CA GLN A 96 -3.49 -6.14 8.68
C GLN A 96 -3.54 -6.60 7.22
N TYR A 97 -3.00 -7.79 6.92
CA TYR A 97 -2.91 -8.36 5.60
C TYR A 97 -3.77 -9.62 5.48
N ASN A 98 -4.22 -9.89 4.25
CA ASN A 98 -4.90 -11.13 3.90
C ASN A 98 -4.25 -11.73 2.64
N SER A 99 -4.64 -12.96 2.30
CA SER A 99 -4.10 -13.67 1.13
C SER A 99 -4.27 -12.91 -0.18
N GLN A 100 -5.35 -12.16 -0.36
CA GLN A 100 -5.58 -11.36 -1.57
C GLN A 100 -4.55 -10.22 -1.71
N HIS A 101 -4.14 -9.61 -0.59
CA HIS A 101 -3.08 -8.59 -0.60
C HIS A 101 -1.74 -9.18 -1.08
N HIS A 102 -1.39 -10.37 -0.61
CA HIS A 102 -0.19 -11.08 -1.04
C HIS A 102 -0.26 -11.42 -2.53
N GLN A 103 -1.36 -12.02 -2.99
CA GLN A 103 -1.56 -12.38 -4.38
C GLN A 103 -1.45 -11.17 -5.32
N PHE A 104 -2.11 -10.06 -4.97
CA PHE A 104 -2.06 -8.82 -5.74
C PHE A 104 -0.61 -8.31 -5.89
N LEU A 105 0.12 -8.18 -4.78
CA LEU A 105 1.47 -7.62 -4.82
C LEU A 105 2.51 -8.58 -5.42
N SER A 106 2.36 -9.89 -5.22
CA SER A 106 3.19 -10.88 -5.91
C SER A 106 3.03 -10.80 -7.42
N HIS A 107 1.80 -10.65 -7.93
CA HIS A 107 1.57 -10.50 -9.36
C HIS A 107 2.28 -9.26 -9.94
N ILE A 108 2.14 -8.10 -9.30
CA ILE A 108 2.81 -6.86 -9.72
C ILE A 108 4.34 -7.01 -9.67
N TRP A 109 4.86 -7.68 -8.65
CA TRP A 109 6.29 -7.94 -8.51
C TRP A 109 6.84 -8.81 -9.65
N PHE A 110 6.16 -9.92 -9.99
CA PHE A 110 6.56 -10.80 -11.08
C PHE A 110 6.53 -10.09 -12.43
N GLN A 111 5.47 -9.33 -12.72
CA GLN A 111 5.40 -8.52 -13.95
C GLN A 111 6.57 -7.55 -14.07
N ARG A 112 6.94 -6.89 -12.96
CA ARG A 112 8.06 -5.95 -12.98
C ARG A 112 9.40 -6.67 -13.16
N TRP A 113 9.59 -7.82 -12.50
CA TRP A 113 10.77 -8.66 -12.66
C TRP A 113 10.99 -9.03 -14.14
N GLU A 114 9.96 -9.55 -14.80
CA GLU A 114 10.02 -9.93 -16.23
C GLU A 114 10.38 -8.74 -17.13
N THR A 115 9.83 -7.57 -16.82
CA THR A 115 10.12 -6.33 -17.55
C THR A 115 11.60 -5.95 -17.43
N ILE A 116 12.17 -5.96 -16.22
CA ILE A 116 13.58 -5.59 -15.98
C ILE A 116 14.53 -6.60 -16.64
N ILE A 117 14.25 -7.90 -16.53
CA ILE A 117 15.06 -8.94 -17.17
C ILE A 117 15.06 -8.78 -18.70
N SER A 118 13.90 -8.56 -19.30
CA SER A 118 13.76 -8.40 -20.75
C SER A 118 14.55 -7.18 -21.26
N GLN A 119 14.51 -6.06 -20.54
CA GLN A 119 15.27 -4.84 -20.87
C GLN A 119 16.78 -5.03 -20.74
N THR A 120 17.21 -5.77 -19.72
CA THR A 120 18.62 -6.08 -19.48
C THR A 120 19.19 -6.93 -20.62
N ASN A 121 18.45 -7.95 -21.05
CA ASN A 121 18.87 -8.85 -22.14
C ASN A 121 18.97 -8.13 -23.50
N GLN A 122 18.08 -7.17 -23.77
CA GLN A 122 18.14 -6.35 -25.00
C GLN A 122 19.37 -5.44 -25.01
N THR A 123 19.71 -4.84 -23.87
CA THR A 123 20.87 -3.94 -23.75
C THR A 123 22.20 -4.66 -24.01
N HIS A 124 22.28 -5.95 -23.67
CA HIS A 124 23.46 -6.79 -23.91
C HIS A 124 23.60 -7.30 -25.36
N GLN A 125 22.57 -7.21 -26.19
CA GLN A 125 22.63 -7.62 -27.61
C GLN A 125 23.05 -6.49 -28.56
N THR A 126 23.00 -5.24 -28.11
CA THR A 126 23.36 -4.03 -28.89
C THR A 126 24.76 -3.47 -28.57
N ARG A 127 25.57 -4.17 -27.78
CA ARG A 127 26.98 -3.83 -27.48
C ARG A 127 27.88 -4.95 -27.95
#